data_AF-A0A4Q7ZK67-F1
#
_entry.id   AF-A0A4Q7ZK67-F1
#
_cell.length_a   1.000
_cell.length_b   1.000
_cell.length_c   1.000
_cell.angle_alpha   90.00
_cell.angle_beta   90.00
_cell.angle_gamma   90.00
#
_symmetry.space_group_name_H-M   'P 1'
#
loop_
_entity.id
_entity.type
_entity.pdbx_description
1 polymer ?
#
loop_
_entity_poly.entity_id
_entity_poly.type
_entity_poly.pdbx_seq_one_letter_code
_entity_poly.pdbx_strand_id
1 'polypeptide(L)'
;MRPQDEGTDAAPLPHFAATFHPVAAVRCREDTQRRPDGGTDAIAVEERADDVTALLAALRLPDAPPPSPEPAGNVPPDPDPDAICPLDGYLPPRLVLRDGQGRWVRPSIPRDACGKPLAEADTAMAKLKWTRVSTRVLGQVESAEAAASGCDQVYTDMVWFTGFYPPTPQGDLAPLADDAASVRLCIYQVKASEPDNDKPQGDFVSGGLLPTNRWAAVKRAVQTSGKAPACTTPANRFARLETPRGDIYVELDGCRRLVAQGIHPGDGTSGDTIWQASTDLPALLTEP
;
A
#
# COMPACT_ATOMS: atom_id res chain seq x y z
N MET A 1 0.18 9.34 -9.16
CA MET A 1 0.71 10.59 -8.56
C MET A 1 -0.45 11.30 -7.86
N ARG A 2 -0.64 11.04 -6.55
CA ARG A 2 -1.55 11.83 -5.73
C ARG A 2 -0.90 13.19 -5.50
N PRO A 3 -1.65 14.30 -5.41
CA PRO A 3 -1.13 15.45 -4.68
C PRO A 3 -0.91 14.95 -3.26
N GLN A 4 0.36 14.84 -2.86
CA GLN A 4 0.68 14.96 -1.45
C GLN A 4 0.25 16.39 -1.10
N ASP A 5 -0.96 16.52 -0.54
CA ASP A 5 -1.17 17.56 0.46
C ASP A 5 -0.15 17.22 1.56
N GLU A 6 1.05 17.78 1.45
CA GLU A 6 1.98 17.92 2.55
C GLU A 6 1.26 18.74 3.62
N GLY A 7 0.47 18.03 4.43
CA GLY A 7 -0.38 18.56 5.48
C GLY A 7 0.41 19.05 6.69
N THR A 8 1.48 19.80 6.45
CA THR A 8 2.29 20.44 7.49
C THR A 8 2.04 21.94 7.62
N ASP A 9 1.27 22.56 6.70
CA ASP A 9 0.87 23.98 6.77
C ASP A 9 -0.64 24.18 6.95
N ALA A 10 -1.34 23.23 7.58
CA ALA A 10 -2.72 23.45 8.00
C ALA A 10 -2.73 24.22 9.33
N ALA A 11 -3.16 25.49 9.30
CA ALA A 11 -3.48 26.24 10.50
C ALA A 11 -4.33 25.38 11.46
N PRO A 12 -4.10 25.46 12.79
CA PRO A 12 -4.82 24.64 13.74
C PRO A 12 -6.32 24.83 13.57
N LEU A 13 -7.05 23.72 13.46
CA LEU A 13 -8.50 23.76 13.33
C LEU A 13 -9.11 24.45 14.55
N PRO A 14 -10.14 25.30 14.35
CA PRO A 14 -10.76 25.99 15.46
C PRO A 14 -11.56 25.03 16.34
N HIS A 15 -11.55 25.28 17.64
CA HIS A 15 -12.48 24.64 18.57
C HIS A 15 -13.93 24.95 18.16
N PHE A 16 -14.84 24.02 18.39
CA PHE A 16 -16.22 24.15 17.93
C PHE A 16 -16.99 25.21 18.73
N ALA A 17 -17.18 26.39 18.11
CA ALA A 17 -17.91 27.51 18.71
C ALA A 17 -19.43 27.28 18.75
N ALA A 18 -20.06 27.69 19.86
CA ALA A 18 -21.51 27.53 20.07
C ALA A 18 -22.40 28.35 19.12
N THR A 19 -21.84 29.33 18.40
CA THR A 19 -22.55 30.23 17.49
C THR A 19 -22.87 29.60 16.13
N PHE A 20 -22.23 28.49 15.79
CA PHE A 20 -22.56 27.71 14.61
C PHE A 20 -23.59 26.64 15.01
N HIS A 21 -24.65 26.49 14.20
CA HIS A 21 -25.75 25.55 14.45
C HIS A 21 -25.79 24.46 13.37
N PRO A 22 -24.92 23.43 13.48
CA PRO A 22 -24.93 22.30 12.58
C PRO A 22 -26.26 21.56 12.62
N VAL A 23 -26.72 21.18 11.44
CA VAL A 23 -27.85 20.25 11.25
C VAL A 23 -27.40 18.93 10.64
N ALA A 24 -26.14 18.85 10.20
CA ALA A 24 -25.57 17.64 9.65
C ALA A 24 -24.05 17.59 9.85
N ALA A 25 -23.54 16.37 9.86
CA ALA A 25 -22.12 16.04 9.78
C ALA A 25 -21.88 15.36 8.44
N VAL A 26 -20.83 15.76 7.73
CA VAL A 26 -20.45 15.20 6.43
C VAL A 26 -19.02 14.72 6.51
N ARG A 27 -18.75 13.53 5.98
CA ARG A 27 -17.40 13.01 5.81
C ARG A 27 -17.19 12.47 4.40
N CYS A 28 -15.96 12.55 3.92
CA CYS A 28 -15.54 11.87 2.70
C CYS A 28 -14.62 10.73 3.09
N ARG A 29 -14.93 9.51 2.65
CA ARG A 29 -14.05 8.35 2.79
C ARG A 29 -13.65 7.81 1.42
N GLU A 30 -12.42 7.32 1.33
CA GLU A 30 -12.00 6.50 0.19
C GLU A 30 -12.50 5.06 0.42
N ASP A 31 -12.99 4.44 -0.64
CA ASP A 31 -13.49 3.06 -0.65
C ASP A 31 -13.15 2.42 -2.01
N THR A 32 -13.43 1.15 -2.18
CA THR A 32 -13.31 0.47 -3.47
C THR A 32 -14.67 -0.01 -3.99
N GLN A 33 -14.82 -0.01 -5.31
CA GLN A 33 -16.01 -0.53 -5.97
C GLN A 33 -15.61 -1.46 -7.10
N ARG A 34 -16.12 -2.69 -7.07
CA ARG A 34 -15.99 -3.64 -8.17
C ARG A 34 -16.94 -3.24 -9.31
N ARG A 35 -16.39 -3.17 -10.52
CA ARG A 35 -17.11 -2.93 -11.77
C ARG A 35 -17.74 -4.22 -12.30
N PRO A 36 -18.78 -4.13 -13.15
CA PRO A 36 -19.39 -5.31 -13.77
C PRO A 36 -18.45 -6.12 -14.67
N ASP A 37 -17.39 -5.50 -15.21
CA ASP A 37 -16.35 -6.15 -16.02
C ASP A 37 -15.31 -6.92 -15.17
N GLY A 38 -15.41 -6.86 -13.84
CA GLY A 38 -14.50 -7.52 -12.90
C GLY A 38 -13.40 -6.61 -12.35
N GLY A 39 -13.13 -5.46 -12.97
CA GLY A 39 -12.15 -4.49 -12.50
C GLY A 39 -12.56 -3.81 -11.19
N THR A 40 -11.63 -3.06 -10.59
CA THR A 40 -11.85 -2.36 -9.32
C THR A 40 -11.47 -0.89 -9.46
N ASP A 41 -12.35 0.00 -9.00
CA ASP A 41 -12.09 1.44 -8.93
C ASP A 41 -11.92 1.88 -7.48
N ALA A 42 -11.02 2.83 -7.25
CA ALA A 42 -11.01 3.65 -6.05
C ALA A 42 -12.10 4.71 -6.18
N ILE A 43 -12.93 4.84 -5.15
CA ILE A 43 -14.04 5.79 -5.12
C ILE A 43 -13.94 6.69 -3.88
N ALA A 44 -14.37 7.94 -4.02
CA ALA A 44 -14.69 8.79 -2.89
C ALA A 44 -16.18 8.69 -2.61
N VAL A 45 -16.52 8.39 -1.36
CA VAL A 45 -17.89 8.30 -0.86
C VAL A 45 -18.13 9.47 0.08
N GLU A 46 -19.10 10.32 -0.26
CA GLU A 46 -19.64 11.31 0.67
C GLU A 46 -20.71 10.65 1.53
N GLU A 47 -20.56 10.78 2.84
CA GLU A 47 -21.51 10.28 3.81
C GLU A 47 -21.99 11.43 4.70
N ARG A 48 -23.28 11.38 5.06
CA ARG A 48 -23.94 12.38 5.88
C ARG A 48 -24.67 11.74 7.05
N ALA A 49 -24.57 12.35 8.20
CA ALA A 49 -25.40 12.05 9.36
C ALA A 49 -26.18 13.31 9.76
N ASP A 50 -27.49 13.18 9.95
CA ASP A 50 -28.36 14.29 10.32
C ASP A 50 -28.58 14.42 11.83
N ASP A 51 -28.61 13.30 12.57
CA ASP A 51 -28.62 13.33 14.03
C ASP A 51 -27.19 13.50 14.57
N VAL A 52 -26.79 14.75 14.73
CA VAL A 52 -25.45 15.15 15.19
C VAL A 52 -25.41 15.52 16.67
N THR A 53 -26.50 15.38 17.40
CA THR A 53 -26.67 15.96 18.75
C THR A 53 -25.56 15.54 19.71
N ALA A 54 -25.29 14.24 19.80
CA ALA A 54 -24.24 13.70 20.66
C ALA A 54 -22.83 14.13 20.22
N LEU A 55 -22.58 14.18 18.90
CA LEU A 55 -21.31 14.66 18.36
C LEU A 55 -21.08 16.13 18.73
N LEU A 56 -22.10 16.99 18.61
CA LEU A 56 -21.96 18.41 18.97
C LEU A 56 -21.75 18.61 20.46
N ALA A 57 -22.29 17.74 21.32
CA ALA A 57 -22.00 17.78 22.75
C ALA A 57 -20.52 17.43 23.01
N ALA A 58 -20.02 16.37 22.38
CA ALA A 58 -18.63 15.93 22.53
C ALA A 58 -17.63 16.95 21.98
N LEU A 59 -17.88 17.52 20.79
CA LEU A 59 -16.98 18.52 20.17
C LEU A 59 -16.86 19.84 20.94
N ARG A 60 -17.79 20.11 21.88
CA ARG A 60 -17.73 21.30 22.75
C ARG A 60 -16.87 21.08 24.00
N LEU A 61 -16.46 19.85 24.29
CA LEU A 61 -15.57 19.58 25.40
C LEU A 61 -14.23 20.30 25.19
N PRO A 62 -13.62 20.84 26.25
CA PRO A 62 -12.26 21.39 26.15
C PRO A 62 -11.26 20.25 25.92
N ASP A 63 -10.10 20.58 25.36
CA ASP A 63 -8.94 19.69 25.44
C ASP A 63 -8.56 19.48 26.91
N ALA A 64 -8.16 18.27 27.27
CA ALA A 64 -7.58 17.98 28.57
C ALA A 64 -6.20 18.66 28.67
N PRO A 65 -5.81 19.15 29.86
CA PRO A 65 -4.48 19.70 30.04
C PRO A 65 -3.43 18.61 29.81
N PRO A 66 -2.24 18.95 29.26
CA PRO A 66 -1.15 18.00 29.14
C PRO A 66 -0.75 17.47 30.54
N PRO A 67 -0.18 16.25 30.62
CA PRO A 67 0.33 15.74 31.88
C PRO A 67 1.34 16.75 32.43
N SER A 68 1.23 17.07 33.73
CA SER A 68 2.16 18.01 34.36
C SER A 68 3.57 17.43 34.25
N PRO A 69 4.57 18.21 33.79
CA PRO A 69 5.95 17.74 33.84
C PRO A 69 6.30 17.53 35.32
N GLU A 70 6.52 16.28 35.73
CA GLU A 70 6.99 16.03 37.08
C GLU A 70 8.33 16.76 37.30
N PRO A 71 8.55 17.38 38.47
CA PRO A 71 9.82 18.00 38.78
C PRO A 71 10.93 16.94 38.70
N ALA A 72 11.89 17.15 37.80
CA ALA A 72 13.07 16.32 37.63
C ALA A 72 13.80 16.19 38.98
N GLY A 73 13.55 15.09 39.71
CA GLY A 73 14.16 14.89 41.02
C GLY A 73 13.55 13.79 41.88
N ASN A 74 12.27 13.46 41.74
CA ASN A 74 11.63 12.39 42.51
C ASN A 74 10.74 11.56 41.59
N VAL A 75 11.27 10.46 41.06
CA VAL A 75 10.45 9.44 40.38
C VAL A 75 9.70 8.68 41.49
N PRO A 76 8.36 8.77 41.59
CA PRO A 76 7.61 7.86 42.45
C PRO A 76 7.88 6.42 42.02
N PRO A 77 7.95 5.44 42.95
CA PRO A 77 8.25 4.06 42.60
C PRO A 77 7.25 3.42 41.65
N ASP A 78 6.06 4.02 41.48
CA ASP A 78 5.06 3.66 40.49
C ASP A 78 4.78 4.88 39.60
N PRO A 79 5.12 4.88 38.30
CA PRO A 79 4.65 5.92 37.39
C PRO A 79 3.12 5.91 37.40
N ASP A 80 2.51 7.08 37.45
CA ASP A 80 1.08 7.20 37.16
C ASP A 80 0.84 6.52 35.81
N PRO A 81 0.01 5.46 35.72
CA PRO A 81 -0.27 4.81 34.44
C PRO A 81 -0.83 5.79 33.40
N ASP A 82 -1.40 6.93 33.84
CA ASP A 82 -1.89 8.00 32.97
C ASP A 82 -0.78 8.94 32.44
N ALA A 83 0.47 8.81 32.93
CA ALA A 83 1.62 9.60 32.48
C ALA A 83 2.38 8.98 31.29
N ILE A 84 2.06 7.73 30.90
CA ILE A 84 2.69 7.06 29.75
C ILE A 84 1.75 7.14 28.55
N CYS A 85 1.99 8.13 27.68
CA CYS A 85 1.24 8.28 26.45
C CYS A 85 1.70 7.27 25.38
N PRO A 86 0.80 6.47 24.79
CA PRO A 86 1.17 5.57 23.71
C PRO A 86 1.59 6.37 22.47
N LEU A 87 2.60 5.90 21.76
CA LEU A 87 3.07 6.50 20.50
C LEU A 87 2.16 6.19 19.29
N ASP A 88 0.90 5.81 19.54
CA ASP A 88 -0.04 5.50 18.47
C ASP A 88 -0.41 6.79 17.73
N GLY A 89 -0.14 6.85 16.43
CA GLY A 89 -0.59 7.95 15.60
C GLY A 89 -2.11 7.98 15.46
N TYR A 90 -2.70 9.18 15.54
CA TYR A 90 -4.12 9.39 15.23
C TYR A 90 -4.27 10.18 13.93
N LEU A 91 -5.00 9.60 12.97
CA LEU A 91 -5.40 10.30 11.74
C LEU A 91 -6.81 10.86 11.93
N PRO A 92 -6.98 12.18 12.11
CA PRO A 92 -8.29 12.75 12.33
C PRO A 92 -9.19 12.53 11.11
N PRO A 93 -10.45 12.08 11.33
CA PRO A 93 -11.41 11.93 10.25
C PRO A 93 -11.61 13.28 9.55
N ARG A 94 -11.69 13.25 8.23
CA ARG A 94 -12.05 14.42 7.41
C ARG A 94 -13.56 14.67 7.56
N LEU A 95 -13.91 15.35 8.65
CA LEU A 95 -15.28 15.67 9.06
C LEU A 95 -15.55 17.16 8.90
N VAL A 96 -16.71 17.51 8.35
CA VAL A 96 -17.23 18.88 8.35
C VAL A 96 -18.63 18.91 8.95
N LEU A 97 -18.95 19.99 9.65
CA LEU A 97 -20.29 20.28 10.15
C LEU A 97 -20.96 21.27 9.22
N ARG A 98 -22.21 21.01 8.84
CA ARG A 98 -22.98 21.83 7.91
C ARG A 98 -24.23 22.38 8.61
N ASP A 99 -24.51 23.67 8.44
CA ASP A 99 -25.73 24.30 8.99
C ASP A 99 -26.91 24.25 8.01
N GLY A 100 -28.07 24.76 8.44
CA GLY A 100 -29.30 24.79 7.64
C GLY A 100 -29.21 25.69 6.40
N GLN A 101 -28.26 26.63 6.37
CA GLN A 101 -27.97 27.51 5.23
C GLN A 101 -26.93 26.90 4.27
N GLY A 102 -26.40 25.73 4.60
CA GLY A 102 -25.40 25.03 3.82
C GLY A 102 -23.98 25.56 3.97
N ARG A 103 -23.72 26.47 4.92
CA ARG A 103 -22.36 26.85 5.32
C ARG A 103 -21.74 25.67 6.07
N TRP A 104 -20.42 25.60 6.08
CA TRP A 104 -19.70 24.51 6.72
C TRP A 104 -18.52 25.00 7.55
N VAL A 105 -18.18 24.22 8.58
CA VAL A 105 -16.98 24.39 9.40
C VAL A 105 -16.30 23.05 9.61
N ARG A 106 -14.98 23.05 9.74
CA ARG A 106 -14.18 21.89 10.14
C ARG A 106 -13.70 22.12 11.58
N PRO A 107 -14.37 21.56 12.60
CA PRO A 107 -13.95 21.75 13.98
C PRO A 107 -12.71 20.93 14.29
N SER A 108 -11.92 21.36 15.27
CA SER A 108 -10.99 20.46 15.95
C SER A 108 -11.76 19.38 16.72
N ILE A 109 -11.12 18.23 16.90
CA ILE A 109 -11.62 17.17 17.79
C ILE A 109 -10.95 17.39 19.14
N PRO A 110 -11.72 17.49 20.24
CA PRO A 110 -11.15 17.63 21.58
C PRO A 110 -10.20 16.49 21.92
N ARG A 111 -9.08 16.80 22.57
CA ARG A 111 -8.01 15.86 22.88
C ARG A 111 -7.83 15.58 24.36
N ASP A 112 -7.35 14.38 24.68
CA ASP A 112 -6.90 14.00 26.01
C ASP A 112 -5.50 14.56 26.30
N ALA A 113 -4.98 14.28 27.51
CA ALA A 113 -3.67 14.75 27.97
C ALA A 113 -2.52 14.23 27.09
N CYS A 114 -2.73 13.11 26.39
CA CYS A 114 -1.80 12.48 25.46
C CYS A 114 -1.94 12.99 24.02
N GLY A 115 -2.81 13.95 23.76
CA GLY A 115 -3.06 14.49 22.42
C GLY A 115 -3.88 13.57 21.52
N LYS A 116 -4.47 12.49 22.06
CA LYS A 116 -5.41 11.62 21.35
C LYS A 116 -6.82 12.19 21.46
N PRO A 117 -7.78 11.84 20.59
CA PRO A 117 -9.17 12.27 20.75
C PRO A 117 -9.75 11.86 22.11
N LEU A 118 -10.59 12.71 22.67
CA LEU A 118 -11.41 12.33 23.81
C LEU A 118 -12.35 11.16 23.42
N ALA A 119 -12.47 10.18 24.32
CA ALA A 119 -13.27 8.98 24.10
C ALA A 119 -14.75 9.31 23.81
N GLU A 120 -15.27 10.41 24.35
CA GLU A 120 -16.60 10.93 24.08
C GLU A 120 -16.78 11.32 22.60
N ALA A 121 -15.78 11.94 21.98
CA ALA A 121 -15.83 12.35 20.58
C ALA A 121 -15.77 11.12 19.66
N ASP A 122 -14.88 10.17 19.95
CA ASP A 122 -14.80 8.91 19.20
C ASP A 122 -16.10 8.10 19.33
N THR A 123 -16.63 7.97 20.55
CA THR A 123 -17.89 7.26 20.82
C THR A 123 -19.07 7.92 20.10
N ALA A 124 -19.16 9.25 20.14
CA ALA A 124 -20.22 9.97 19.46
C ALA A 124 -20.15 9.77 17.94
N MET A 125 -18.93 9.81 17.37
CA MET A 125 -18.74 9.63 15.93
C MET A 125 -19.06 8.21 15.46
N ALA A 126 -18.71 7.19 16.26
CA ALA A 126 -19.03 5.79 15.99
C ALA A 126 -20.54 5.50 16.01
N LYS A 127 -21.32 6.27 16.79
CA LYS A 127 -22.78 6.12 16.91
C LYS A 127 -23.57 6.85 15.82
N LEU A 128 -22.93 7.69 15.01
CA LEU A 128 -23.60 8.41 13.93
C LEU A 128 -24.13 7.43 12.88
N LYS A 129 -25.38 7.68 12.46
CA LYS A 129 -26.01 6.95 11.36
C LYS A 129 -25.62 7.60 10.04
N TRP A 130 -24.55 7.08 9.44
CA TRP A 130 -24.03 7.56 8.17
C TRP A 130 -24.88 7.06 7.00
N THR A 131 -25.34 8.01 6.18
CA THR A 131 -26.04 7.73 4.92
C THR A 131 -25.14 8.15 3.77
N ARG A 132 -24.96 7.27 2.78
CA ARG A 132 -24.25 7.59 1.54
C ARG A 132 -25.05 8.61 0.74
N VAL A 133 -24.43 9.76 0.45
CA VAL A 133 -25.04 10.85 -0.31
C VAL A 133 -24.60 10.80 -1.77
N SER A 134 -23.29 10.66 -2.00
CA SER A 134 -22.71 10.67 -3.34
C SER A 134 -21.52 9.73 -3.44
N THR A 135 -21.17 9.36 -4.65
CA THR A 135 -19.99 8.55 -4.96
C THR A 135 -19.33 9.07 -6.23
N ARG A 136 -18.01 9.19 -6.20
CA ARG A 136 -17.20 9.63 -7.34
C ARG A 136 -16.03 8.69 -7.55
N VAL A 137 -15.81 8.26 -8.79
CA VAL A 137 -14.60 7.51 -9.16
C VAL A 137 -13.38 8.43 -9.07
N LEU A 138 -12.37 7.99 -8.31
CA LEU A 138 -11.08 8.65 -8.17
C LEU A 138 -10.08 8.14 -9.20
N GLY A 139 -10.15 6.85 -9.53
CA GLY A 139 -9.32 6.21 -10.53
C GLY A 139 -9.42 4.70 -10.48
N GLN A 140 -8.89 4.04 -11.50
CA GLN A 140 -8.81 2.59 -11.55
C GLN A 140 -7.75 2.10 -10.56
N VAL A 141 -8.11 1.10 -9.74
CA VAL A 141 -7.18 0.34 -8.89
C VAL A 141 -6.75 -0.94 -9.58
N GLU A 142 -7.68 -1.59 -10.29
CA GLU A 142 -7.47 -2.84 -11.00
C GLU A 142 -8.22 -2.84 -12.32
N SER A 143 -7.54 -3.20 -13.41
CA SER A 143 -8.16 -3.43 -14.71
C SER A 143 -8.95 -4.74 -14.72
N ALA A 144 -9.90 -4.86 -15.65
CA ALA A 144 -10.62 -6.12 -15.84
C ALA A 144 -9.66 -7.23 -16.30
N GLU A 145 -8.65 -6.88 -17.11
CA GLU A 145 -7.63 -7.78 -17.63
C GLU A 145 -6.72 -8.30 -16.53
N ALA A 146 -6.24 -7.44 -15.62
CA ALA A 146 -5.45 -7.85 -14.46
C ALA A 146 -6.27 -8.82 -13.57
N ALA A 147 -7.51 -8.43 -13.22
CA ALA A 147 -8.41 -9.25 -12.43
C ALA A 147 -8.68 -10.63 -13.07
N ALA A 148 -8.95 -10.67 -14.38
CA ALA A 148 -9.20 -11.91 -15.12
C ALA A 148 -7.96 -12.80 -15.20
N SER A 149 -6.76 -12.20 -15.29
CA SER A 149 -5.49 -12.94 -15.31
C SER A 149 -5.05 -13.43 -13.93
N GLY A 150 -5.66 -12.92 -12.85
CA GLY A 150 -5.24 -13.17 -11.47
C GLY A 150 -3.91 -12.52 -11.10
N CYS A 151 -3.49 -11.49 -11.84
CA CYS A 151 -2.30 -10.70 -11.59
C CYS A 151 -2.66 -9.37 -10.92
N ASP A 152 -1.75 -8.83 -10.11
CA ASP A 152 -1.91 -7.50 -9.55
C ASP A 152 -1.84 -6.42 -10.65
N GLN A 153 -2.54 -5.30 -10.48
CA GLN A 153 -2.49 -4.19 -11.44
C GLN A 153 -1.15 -3.46 -11.45
N VAL A 154 -0.48 -3.41 -10.30
CA VAL A 154 0.81 -2.76 -10.11
C VAL A 154 1.68 -3.68 -9.29
N TYR A 155 2.95 -3.82 -9.67
CA TYR A 155 3.90 -4.67 -8.97
C TYR A 155 5.29 -4.03 -8.92
N THR A 156 6.05 -4.29 -7.87
CA THR A 156 7.42 -3.77 -7.72
C THR A 156 8.39 -4.59 -8.58
N ASP A 157 9.32 -3.94 -9.28
CA ASP A 157 10.42 -4.66 -9.93
C ASP A 157 11.37 -5.24 -8.88
N MET A 158 11.15 -6.52 -8.56
CA MET A 158 11.95 -7.24 -7.57
C MET A 158 13.36 -7.56 -8.05
N VAL A 159 13.64 -7.50 -9.36
CA VAL A 159 15.00 -7.67 -9.90
C VAL A 159 15.82 -6.42 -9.62
N TRP A 160 15.24 -5.24 -9.85
CA TRP A 160 15.85 -3.98 -9.45
C TRP A 160 16.02 -3.87 -7.94
N PHE A 161 14.95 -4.14 -7.18
CA PHE A 161 14.95 -4.04 -5.72
C PHE A 161 16.03 -4.94 -5.08
N THR A 162 16.12 -6.21 -5.51
CA THR A 162 17.15 -7.13 -5.01
C THR A 162 18.56 -6.67 -5.41
N GLY A 163 18.71 -6.06 -6.58
CA GLY A 163 20.00 -5.57 -7.09
C GLY A 163 20.53 -4.34 -6.38
N PHE A 164 19.68 -3.62 -5.65
CA PHE A 164 20.06 -2.43 -4.87
C PHE A 164 20.84 -2.80 -3.59
N TYR A 165 20.59 -3.98 -3.03
CA TYR A 165 21.29 -4.44 -1.82
C TYR A 165 22.65 -5.07 -2.16
N PRO A 166 23.61 -5.09 -1.20
CA PRO A 166 24.87 -5.78 -1.40
C PRO A 166 24.63 -7.22 -1.84
N PRO A 167 25.41 -7.75 -2.80
CA PRO A 167 25.20 -9.09 -3.32
C PRO A 167 25.28 -10.12 -2.18
N THR A 168 24.20 -10.88 -1.99
CA THR A 168 24.22 -12.09 -1.16
C THR A 168 25.20 -13.10 -1.76
N PRO A 169 25.93 -13.89 -0.94
CA PRO A 169 26.80 -14.95 -1.43
C PRO A 169 26.01 -15.89 -2.34
N GLN A 170 26.41 -15.97 -3.60
CA GLN A 170 25.64 -16.69 -4.61
C GLN A 170 25.66 -18.19 -4.29
N GLY A 171 24.48 -18.71 -4.00
CA GLY A 171 24.22 -20.13 -3.83
C GLY A 171 23.77 -20.81 -5.12
N ASP A 172 23.54 -22.11 -5.03
CA ASP A 172 22.89 -22.85 -6.12
C ASP A 172 21.42 -22.44 -6.21
N LEU A 173 20.86 -22.48 -7.41
CA LEU A 173 19.44 -22.24 -7.60
C LEU A 173 18.64 -23.31 -6.83
N ALA A 174 17.65 -22.87 -6.04
CA ALA A 174 16.77 -23.80 -5.35
C ALA A 174 15.95 -24.64 -6.35
N PRO A 175 15.50 -25.85 -5.97
CA PRO A 175 14.64 -26.66 -6.83
C PRO A 175 13.38 -25.91 -7.27
N LEU A 176 13.20 -25.75 -8.59
CA LEU A 176 12.02 -25.13 -9.18
C LEU A 176 10.80 -26.07 -9.13
N ALA A 177 9.61 -25.50 -9.33
CA ALA A 177 8.37 -26.28 -9.42
C ALA A 177 8.40 -27.34 -10.54
N ASP A 178 7.62 -28.40 -10.37
CA ASP A 178 7.52 -29.49 -11.35
C ASP A 178 6.92 -29.01 -12.68
N ASP A 179 7.15 -29.77 -13.76
CA ASP A 179 6.75 -29.35 -15.10
C ASP A 179 5.22 -29.27 -15.27
N ALA A 180 4.47 -30.02 -14.45
CA ALA A 180 3.01 -29.99 -14.40
C ALA A 180 2.45 -28.90 -13.46
N ALA A 181 3.30 -28.09 -12.84
CA ALA A 181 2.84 -27.05 -11.93
C ALA A 181 1.99 -25.99 -12.65
N SER A 182 0.95 -25.51 -11.98
CA SER A 182 0.22 -24.32 -12.40
C SER A 182 1.10 -23.10 -12.11
N VAL A 183 1.62 -22.47 -13.15
CA VAL A 183 2.45 -21.27 -13.06
C VAL A 183 1.71 -20.09 -13.66
N ARG A 184 1.53 -19.02 -12.88
CA ARG A 184 0.95 -17.76 -13.38
C ARG A 184 2.07 -16.84 -13.83
N LEU A 185 1.97 -16.33 -15.04
CA LEU A 185 2.84 -15.31 -15.59
C LEU A 185 2.12 -13.97 -15.54
N CYS A 186 2.79 -12.95 -15.01
CA CYS A 186 2.35 -11.56 -15.02
C CYS A 186 3.46 -10.68 -15.58
N ILE A 187 3.17 -9.89 -16.61
CA ILE A 187 4.11 -8.99 -17.28
C ILE A 187 3.75 -7.56 -16.96
N TYR A 188 4.77 -6.78 -16.60
CA TYR A 188 4.63 -5.40 -16.17
C TYR A 188 5.54 -4.47 -16.97
N GLN A 189 5.10 -3.22 -17.13
CA GLN A 189 5.84 -2.12 -17.75
C GLN A 189 6.15 -1.06 -16.71
N VAL A 190 7.43 -0.80 -16.47
CA VAL A 190 7.90 0.32 -15.65
C VAL A 190 7.70 1.62 -16.42
N LYS A 191 7.12 2.63 -15.75
CA LYS A 191 6.92 3.96 -16.33
C LYS A 191 8.28 4.64 -16.57
N ALA A 192 8.39 5.33 -17.71
CA ALA A 192 9.63 6.04 -18.11
C ALA A 192 10.07 7.15 -17.13
N SER A 193 9.18 7.63 -16.26
CA SER A 193 9.45 8.63 -15.22
C SER A 193 10.00 8.05 -13.90
N GLU A 194 10.09 6.73 -13.77
CA GLU A 194 10.47 6.03 -12.55
C GLU A 194 11.81 5.24 -12.57
N PRO A 195 12.65 5.19 -13.63
CA PRO A 195 13.90 4.42 -13.58
C PRO A 195 14.90 4.86 -12.51
N ASP A 196 14.85 6.13 -12.10
CA ASP A 196 15.75 6.73 -11.09
C ASP A 196 15.12 6.80 -9.69
N ASN A 197 13.93 6.22 -9.49
CA ASN A 197 13.30 6.13 -8.17
C ASN A 197 13.80 4.87 -7.44
N ASP A 198 13.97 4.93 -6.12
CA ASP A 198 14.55 3.84 -5.33
C ASP A 198 13.75 2.51 -5.37
N LYS A 199 12.52 2.54 -5.93
CA LYS A 199 11.60 1.38 -6.06
C LYS A 199 10.72 1.51 -7.33
N PRO A 200 11.19 1.15 -8.53
CA PRO A 200 10.40 1.22 -9.74
C PRO A 200 9.22 0.25 -9.65
N GLN A 201 8.02 0.76 -9.96
CA GLN A 201 6.80 -0.03 -10.05
C GLN A 201 6.42 -0.19 -11.52
N GLY A 202 5.94 -1.38 -11.86
CA GLY A 202 5.40 -1.68 -13.19
C GLY A 202 3.89 -1.73 -13.18
N ASP A 203 3.25 -1.17 -14.21
CA ASP A 203 1.83 -1.37 -14.49
C ASP A 203 1.63 -2.68 -15.24
N PHE A 204 0.57 -3.43 -14.90
CA PHE A 204 0.19 -4.67 -15.57
C PHE A 204 -0.04 -4.46 -17.07
N VAL A 205 0.55 -5.34 -17.88
CA VAL A 205 0.42 -5.36 -19.34
C VAL A 205 -0.36 -6.58 -19.79
N SER A 206 0.00 -7.76 -19.29
CA SER A 206 -0.63 -9.02 -19.67
C SER A 206 -0.28 -10.12 -18.67
N GLY A 207 -1.09 -11.17 -18.64
CA GLY A 207 -0.81 -12.31 -17.78
C GLY A 207 -1.82 -13.43 -17.95
N GLY A 208 -1.57 -14.53 -17.24
CA GLY A 208 -2.40 -15.72 -17.24
C GLY A 208 -1.64 -16.95 -16.80
N LEU A 209 -2.26 -18.12 -16.91
CA LEU A 209 -1.59 -19.39 -16.65
C LEU A 209 -0.70 -19.76 -17.84
N LEU A 210 0.54 -20.15 -17.53
CA LEU A 210 1.46 -20.69 -18.53
C LEU A 210 1.06 -22.12 -18.91
N PRO A 211 0.97 -22.44 -20.21
CA PRO A 211 0.87 -23.82 -20.67
C PRO A 211 2.03 -24.68 -20.16
N THR A 212 1.76 -25.93 -19.80
CA THR A 212 2.74 -26.89 -19.25
C THR A 212 4.01 -27.03 -20.09
N ASN A 213 3.87 -27.14 -21.41
CA ASN A 213 5.02 -27.24 -22.33
C ASN A 213 5.89 -25.97 -22.34
N ARG A 214 5.25 -24.81 -22.19
CA ARG A 214 5.92 -23.52 -22.14
C ARG A 214 6.62 -23.31 -20.80
N TRP A 215 5.97 -23.70 -19.69
CA TRP A 215 6.63 -23.72 -18.39
C TRP A 215 7.86 -24.64 -18.38
N ALA A 216 7.80 -25.83 -18.96
CA ALA A 216 8.96 -26.71 -19.07
C ALA A 216 10.13 -26.09 -19.87
N ALA A 217 9.85 -25.27 -20.88
CA ALA A 217 10.89 -24.52 -21.60
C ALA A 217 11.47 -23.38 -20.75
N VAL A 218 10.62 -22.59 -20.10
CA VAL A 218 11.01 -21.52 -19.17
C VAL A 218 11.86 -22.07 -18.03
N LYS A 219 11.42 -23.14 -17.38
CA LYS A 219 12.14 -23.81 -16.29
C LYS A 219 13.55 -24.20 -16.70
N ARG A 220 13.71 -24.83 -17.87
CA ARG A 220 15.05 -25.19 -18.40
C ARG A 220 15.91 -23.94 -18.62
N ALA A 221 15.35 -22.88 -19.20
CA ALA A 221 16.07 -21.62 -19.40
C ALA A 221 16.53 -21.00 -18.06
N VAL A 222 15.68 -21.01 -17.04
CA VAL A 222 16.03 -20.54 -15.69
C VAL A 222 17.13 -21.42 -15.08
N GLN A 223 17.03 -22.75 -15.18
CA GLN A 223 18.03 -23.69 -14.64
C GLN A 223 19.42 -23.54 -15.28
N THR A 224 19.50 -23.08 -16.52
CA THR A 224 20.78 -22.80 -17.21
C THR A 224 21.36 -21.42 -16.89
N SER A 225 20.71 -20.64 -16.03
CA SER A 225 21.12 -19.27 -15.72
C SER A 225 22.43 -19.23 -14.94
N GLY A 226 23.31 -18.33 -15.36
CA GLY A 226 24.63 -18.16 -14.75
C GLY A 226 24.68 -17.00 -13.77
N LYS A 227 25.90 -16.68 -13.32
CA LYS A 227 26.15 -15.49 -12.51
C LYS A 227 25.78 -14.21 -13.27
N ALA A 228 24.98 -13.35 -12.64
CA ALA A 228 24.69 -12.02 -13.19
C ALA A 228 25.90 -11.09 -13.07
N PRO A 229 26.27 -10.37 -14.15
CA PRO A 229 27.17 -9.24 -14.04
C PRO A 229 26.47 -8.06 -13.36
N ALA A 230 27.26 -7.06 -12.96
CA ALA A 230 26.70 -5.76 -12.57
C ALA A 230 25.90 -5.17 -13.74
N CYS A 231 24.77 -4.55 -13.42
CA CYS A 231 23.85 -3.98 -14.40
C CYS A 231 23.69 -2.49 -14.14
N THR A 232 23.84 -1.68 -15.19
CA THR A 232 23.65 -0.22 -15.15
C THR A 232 22.46 0.24 -15.99
N THR A 233 21.79 -0.68 -16.70
CA THR A 233 20.63 -0.38 -17.53
C THR A 233 19.41 -1.06 -16.94
N PRO A 234 18.57 -0.34 -16.16
CA PRO A 234 17.36 -0.93 -15.60
C PRO A 234 16.45 -1.41 -16.74
N ALA A 235 15.79 -2.55 -16.53
CA ALA A 235 14.77 -3.01 -17.45
C ALA A 235 13.55 -2.07 -17.38
N ASN A 236 12.89 -1.88 -18.52
CA ASN A 236 11.61 -1.17 -18.54
C ASN A 236 10.43 -2.15 -18.54
N ARG A 237 10.67 -3.44 -18.74
CA ARG A 237 9.68 -4.50 -18.56
C ARG A 237 10.24 -5.65 -17.76
N PHE A 238 9.38 -6.21 -16.92
CA PHE A 238 9.71 -7.41 -16.16
C PHE A 238 8.51 -8.35 -16.10
N ALA A 239 8.80 -9.61 -15.81
CA ALA A 239 7.82 -10.65 -15.56
C ALA A 239 7.94 -11.16 -14.12
N ARG A 240 6.80 -11.52 -13.54
CA ARG A 240 6.68 -12.33 -12.33
C ARG A 240 6.08 -13.68 -12.73
N LEU A 241 6.71 -14.76 -12.32
CA LEU A 241 6.18 -16.10 -12.37
C LEU A 241 5.84 -16.54 -10.96
N GLU A 242 4.56 -16.67 -10.65
CA GLU A 242 4.08 -17.23 -9.39
C GLU A 242 4.06 -18.76 -9.50
N THR A 243 4.82 -19.42 -8.64
CA THR A 243 4.92 -20.89 -8.63
C THR A 243 4.65 -21.46 -7.22
N PRO A 244 4.28 -22.75 -7.09
CA PRO A 244 4.12 -23.39 -5.79
C PRO A 244 5.38 -23.43 -4.91
N ARG A 245 6.56 -23.13 -5.48
CA ARG A 245 7.85 -23.12 -4.79
C ARG A 245 8.35 -21.70 -4.49
N GLY A 246 7.57 -20.68 -4.81
CA GLY A 246 7.96 -19.28 -4.71
C GLY A 246 7.99 -18.58 -6.06
N ASP A 247 8.24 -17.28 -6.02
CA ASP A 247 8.18 -16.42 -7.19
C ASP A 247 9.53 -16.36 -7.92
N ILE A 248 9.47 -16.24 -9.24
CA ILE A 248 10.62 -15.94 -10.09
C ILE A 248 10.35 -14.61 -10.78
N TYR A 249 11.29 -13.69 -10.74
CA TYR A 249 11.20 -12.38 -11.38
C TYR A 249 12.22 -12.29 -12.50
N VAL A 250 11.84 -11.77 -13.67
CA VAL A 250 12.70 -11.77 -14.85
C VAL A 250 12.64 -10.41 -15.54
N GLU A 251 13.79 -9.79 -15.79
CA GLU A 251 13.90 -8.65 -16.69
C GLU A 251 13.68 -9.12 -18.15
N LEU A 252 12.70 -8.52 -18.84
CA LEU A 252 12.36 -8.89 -20.22
C LEU A 252 13.19 -8.10 -21.26
N ASP A 253 13.91 -7.08 -20.82
CA ASP A 253 14.87 -6.29 -21.58
C ASP A 253 16.01 -5.82 -20.66
N GLY A 254 16.75 -4.79 -21.06
CA GLY A 254 17.93 -4.33 -20.32
C GLY A 254 18.99 -5.43 -20.18
N CYS A 255 19.41 -5.68 -18.94
CA CYS A 255 20.44 -6.65 -18.61
C CYS A 255 19.95 -8.11 -18.60
N ARG A 256 18.64 -8.35 -18.67
CA ARG A 256 18.03 -9.70 -18.64
C ARG A 256 18.50 -10.51 -17.43
N ARG A 257 18.44 -9.91 -16.25
CA ARG A 257 18.65 -10.60 -14.99
C ARG A 257 17.37 -11.28 -14.53
N LEU A 258 17.50 -12.26 -13.64
CA LEU A 258 16.37 -12.85 -12.94
C LEU A 258 16.65 -12.97 -11.45
N VAL A 259 15.58 -12.95 -10.67
CA VAL A 259 15.55 -13.28 -9.24
C VAL A 259 14.69 -14.51 -9.02
N ALA A 260 15.13 -15.35 -8.12
CA ALA A 260 14.56 -16.62 -7.70
C ALA A 260 15.18 -16.98 -6.34
N GLN A 261 14.68 -18.06 -5.73
CA GLN A 261 15.24 -18.55 -4.48
C GLN A 261 16.57 -19.29 -4.74
N GLY A 262 17.62 -18.91 -4.00
CA GLY A 262 18.91 -19.61 -3.96
C GLY A 262 19.10 -20.32 -2.62
N ILE A 263 19.99 -21.31 -2.59
CA ILE A 263 20.40 -22.03 -1.38
C ILE A 263 21.86 -21.69 -1.08
N HIS A 264 22.11 -21.02 0.06
CA HIS A 264 23.45 -20.59 0.43
C HIS A 264 24.34 -21.78 0.84
N PRO A 265 25.59 -21.85 0.35
CA PRO A 265 26.51 -22.91 0.73
C PRO A 265 26.88 -22.81 2.22
N GLY A 266 26.75 -23.91 2.96
CA GLY A 266 27.30 -24.06 4.31
C GLY A 266 26.28 -24.02 5.45
N ASP A 267 25.20 -23.24 5.34
CA ASP A 267 24.14 -23.19 6.36
C ASP A 267 22.76 -23.66 5.86
N GLY A 268 22.60 -23.86 4.55
CA GLY A 268 21.35 -24.31 3.94
C GLY A 268 20.22 -23.28 4.02
N THR A 269 20.53 -22.03 4.40
CA THR A 269 19.56 -20.94 4.36
C THR A 269 19.21 -20.61 2.92
N SER A 270 17.98 -20.17 2.71
CA SER A 270 17.51 -19.77 1.38
C SER A 270 17.22 -18.27 1.35
N GLY A 271 17.56 -17.63 0.24
CA GLY A 271 17.28 -16.23 0.02
C GLY A 271 17.18 -15.89 -1.46
N ASP A 272 16.57 -14.76 -1.76
CA ASP A 272 16.51 -14.25 -3.12
C ASP A 272 17.92 -13.91 -3.61
N THR A 273 18.27 -14.41 -4.78
CA THR A 273 19.58 -14.18 -5.41
C THR A 273 19.36 -13.67 -6.84
N ILE A 274 20.40 -13.14 -7.48
CA ILE A 274 20.31 -12.64 -8.87
C ILE A 274 21.15 -13.52 -9.80
N TRP A 275 20.55 -13.90 -10.93
CA TRP A 275 21.19 -14.66 -12.00
C TRP A 275 21.04 -13.97 -13.35
N GLN A 276 21.92 -14.32 -14.29
CA GLN A 276 21.81 -13.90 -15.68
C GLN A 276 20.84 -14.83 -16.40
N ALA A 277 19.70 -14.31 -16.86
CA ALA A 277 18.79 -15.07 -17.69
C ALA A 277 19.41 -15.37 -19.06
N SER A 278 19.01 -16.50 -19.65
CA SER A 278 19.33 -16.81 -21.04
C SER A 278 18.71 -15.79 -21.99
N THR A 279 19.29 -15.66 -23.19
CA THR A 279 18.78 -14.75 -24.24
C THR A 279 17.37 -15.10 -24.70
N ASP A 280 16.98 -16.38 -24.56
CA ASP A 280 15.72 -16.90 -25.08
C ASP A 280 14.58 -16.75 -24.06
N LEU A 281 14.91 -16.55 -22.77
CA LEU A 281 13.90 -16.49 -21.71
C LEU A 281 12.86 -15.38 -21.94
N PRO A 282 13.21 -14.14 -22.32
CA PRO A 282 12.19 -13.12 -22.60
C PRO A 282 11.23 -13.49 -23.73
N ALA A 283 11.70 -14.15 -24.79
CA ALA A 283 10.84 -14.63 -25.88
C ALA A 283 9.88 -15.72 -25.37
N LEU A 284 10.38 -16.68 -24.60
CA LEU A 284 9.57 -17.70 -23.95
C LEU A 284 8.50 -17.12 -23.01
N LEU A 285 8.66 -15.89 -22.51
CA LEU A 285 7.69 -15.23 -21.62
C LEU A 285 6.75 -14.29 -22.38
N THR A 286 7.08 -13.82 -23.58
CA THR A 286 6.29 -12.78 -24.27
C THR A 286 5.57 -13.25 -25.52
N GLU A 287 6.04 -14.30 -26.18
CA GLU A 287 5.38 -14.87 -27.36
C GLU A 287 4.17 -15.71 -26.95
N PRO A 288 3.01 -15.69 -27.63
CA PRO A 288 1.83 -16.46 -27.23
C PRO A 288 2.05 -17.99 -27.19
#